data_AF-A0A182XLE3-F1
#
_entry.id   AF-A0A182XLE3-F1
#
_cell.length_a   1.000
_cell.length_b   1.000
_cell.length_c   1.000
_cell.angle_alpha   90.00
_cell.angle_beta   90.00
_cell.angle_gamma   90.00
#
_symmetry.space_group_name_H-M   'P 1'
#
loop_
_entity.id
_entity.type
_entity.pdbx_description
1 polymer ?
#
loop_
_entity_poly.entity_id
_entity_poly.type
_entity_poly.pdbx_seq_one_letter_code
_entity_poly.pdbx_strand_id
1 'polypeptide(L)'
;MSLNWDLLIHHFRQLVWLHRVRDLNVVQKVVLLNTFLLPKLWFVASVCGARAMDIAKVTCTVNSFLWDGSGGFRVPLQQLALPRNRGGLNLHLPAIMAKALLTNRILEL
;
A
#
# COMPACT_ATOMS: atom_id res chain seq x y z
N MET A 1 6.45 21.10 -0.83
CA MET A 1 5.59 19.99 -1.32
C MET A 1 5.33 18.90 -0.26
N SER A 2 5.47 19.14 1.06
CA SER A 2 5.13 18.13 2.09
C SER A 2 3.63 18.02 2.37
N LEU A 3 2.93 19.16 2.35
CA LEU A 3 1.54 19.29 2.78
C LEU A 3 0.58 18.32 2.06
N ASN A 4 0.73 18.18 0.74
CA ASN A 4 -0.14 17.34 -0.09
C ASN A 4 -0.01 15.85 0.25
N TRP A 5 1.22 15.40 0.51
CA TRP A 5 1.50 14.01 0.89
C TRP A 5 1.03 13.72 2.31
N ASP A 6 1.24 14.64 3.24
CA ASP A 6 0.78 14.47 4.62
C ASP A 6 -0.75 14.40 4.70
N LEU A 7 -1.47 15.25 3.95
CA LEU A 7 -2.93 15.18 3.79
C LEU A 7 -3.39 13.85 3.18
N LEU A 8 -2.72 13.40 2.10
CA LEU A 8 -3.04 12.14 1.43
C LEU A 8 -2.86 10.94 2.36
N ILE A 9 -1.75 10.89 3.09
CA ILE A 9 -1.46 9.82 4.06
C ILE A 9 -2.46 9.87 5.22
N HIS A 10 -2.85 11.06 5.66
CA HIS A 10 -3.88 11.22 6.68
C HIS A 10 -5.22 10.64 6.22
N HIS A 11 -5.70 10.99 5.02
CA HIS A 11 -6.91 10.42 4.44
C HIS A 11 -6.80 8.90 4.25
N PHE A 12 -5.64 8.41 3.79
CA PHE A 12 -5.39 6.98 3.65
C PHE A 12 -5.51 6.25 4.99
N ARG A 13 -4.95 6.81 6.07
CA ARG A 13 -5.08 6.25 7.42
C ARG A 13 -6.52 6.21 7.90
N GLN A 14 -7.31 7.26 7.65
CA GLN A 14 -8.73 7.29 7.99
C GLN A 14 -9.52 6.19 7.25
N LEU A 15 -9.26 6.01 5.94
CA LEU A 15 -9.87 4.94 5.16
C LEU A 15 -9.48 3.55 5.70
N VAL A 16 -8.20 3.33 5.96
CA VAL A 16 -7.69 2.08 6.56
C VAL A 16 -8.37 1.81 7.90
N TRP A 17 -8.51 2.83 8.75
CA TRP A 17 -9.20 2.72 10.04
C TRP A 17 -10.68 2.35 9.88
N LEU A 18 -11.39 2.95 8.93
CA LEU A 18 -12.80 2.62 8.65
C LEU A 18 -12.97 1.17 8.19
N HIS A 19 -12.02 0.65 7.41
CA HIS A 19 -12.03 -0.74 6.96
C HIS A 19 -11.55 -1.74 8.03
N ARG A 20 -10.97 -1.27 9.13
CA ARG A 20 -10.49 -2.11 10.24
C ARG A 20 -11.63 -2.76 11.03
N VAL A 21 -12.81 -2.15 11.05
CA VAL A 21 -14.01 -2.69 11.72
C VAL A 21 -14.52 -3.97 11.03
N ARG A 22 -14.12 -4.21 9.78
CA ARG A 22 -14.52 -5.41 9.04
C ARG A 22 -13.65 -6.59 9.46
N ASP A 23 -14.28 -7.70 9.81
CA ASP A 23 -13.60 -8.97 10.10
C ASP A 23 -13.14 -9.65 8.80
N LEU A 24 -12.06 -9.12 8.22
CA LEU A 24 -11.50 -9.57 6.94
C LEU A 24 -10.30 -10.48 7.16
N ASN A 25 -10.24 -11.57 6.42
CA ASN A 25 -9.04 -12.41 6.37
C ASN A 25 -7.90 -11.69 5.62
N VAL A 26 -6.66 -12.17 5.79
CA VAL A 26 -5.47 -11.54 5.18
C VAL A 26 -5.58 -11.45 3.66
N VAL A 27 -6.17 -12.45 3.01
CA VAL A 27 -6.36 -12.45 1.54
C VAL A 27 -7.32 -11.33 1.11
N GLN A 28 -8.44 -11.16 1.80
CA GLN A 28 -9.42 -10.11 1.57
C GLN A 28 -8.84 -8.73 1.86
N LYS A 29 -8.03 -8.60 2.93
CA LYS A 29 -7.30 -7.35 3.23
C LYS A 29 -6.34 -6.99 2.09
N VAL A 30 -5.60 -7.96 1.53
CA VAL A 30 -4.72 -7.73 0.36
C VAL A 30 -5.51 -7.33 -0.88
N VAL A 31 -6.64 -8.00 -1.14
CA VAL A 31 -7.52 -7.63 -2.27
C VAL A 31 -8.01 -6.18 -2.11
N LEU A 32 -8.53 -5.80 -0.94
CA LEU A 32 -8.99 -4.44 -0.65
C LEU A 32 -7.86 -3.40 -0.81
N LEU A 33 -6.66 -3.72 -0.33
CA LEU A 33 -5.50 -2.86 -0.50
C LEU A 33 -5.19 -2.64 -1.98
N ASN A 34 -5.08 -3.71 -2.77
CA ASN A 34 -4.72 -3.65 -4.17
C ASN A 34 -5.77 -2.97 -5.05
N THR A 35 -7.06 -3.19 -4.78
CA THR A 35 -8.14 -2.70 -5.66
C THR A 35 -8.67 -1.33 -5.29
N PHE A 36 -8.64 -0.95 -4.00
CA PHE A 36 -9.32 0.26 -3.54
C PHE A 36 -8.41 1.27 -2.84
N LEU A 37 -7.60 0.82 -1.88
CA LEU A 37 -6.85 1.74 -1.01
C LEU A 37 -5.57 2.26 -1.68
N LEU A 38 -4.75 1.36 -2.21
CA LEU A 38 -3.45 1.71 -2.80
C LEU A 38 -3.57 2.46 -4.15
N PRO A 39 -4.52 2.17 -5.05
CA PRO A 39 -4.69 2.92 -6.31
C PRO A 39 -4.86 4.43 -6.15
N LYS A 40 -5.52 4.86 -5.06
CA LYS A 40 -5.68 6.29 -4.74
C LYS A 40 -4.34 6.96 -4.44
N LEU A 41 -3.40 6.23 -3.84
CA LEU A 41 -2.04 6.71 -3.59
C LEU A 41 -1.20 6.71 -4.87
N TRP A 42 -1.35 5.69 -5.72
CA TRP A 42 -0.62 5.56 -6.99
C TRP A 42 -0.83 6.73 -7.93
N PHE A 43 -2.08 7.19 -8.08
CA PHE A 43 -2.40 8.31 -8.93
C PHE A 43 -1.69 9.60 -8.50
N VAL A 44 -1.59 9.85 -7.19
CA VAL A 44 -0.90 11.03 -6.66
C VAL A 44 0.62 10.84 -6.72
N ALA A 45 1.11 9.62 -6.49
CA ALA A 45 2.51 9.26 -6.62
C ALA A 45 3.05 9.48 -8.04
N SER A 46 2.26 9.17 -9.07
CA SER A 46 2.67 9.36 -10.46
C SER A 46 2.73 10.82 -10.89
N VAL A 47 2.04 11.73 -10.19
CA VAL A 47 2.00 13.16 -10.52
C VAL A 47 3.01 13.98 -9.73
N CYS A 48 3.05 13.78 -8.42
CA CYS A 48 3.87 14.60 -7.53
C CYS A 48 5.21 13.96 -7.16
N GLY A 49 5.42 12.68 -7.51
CA GLY A 49 6.53 11.86 -7.01
C GLY A 49 6.37 11.55 -5.52
N ALA A 50 6.80 10.35 -5.09
CA ALA A 50 6.72 9.94 -3.68
C ALA A 50 8.11 9.98 -3.02
N ARG A 51 8.21 10.64 -1.85
CA ARG A 51 9.45 10.63 -1.06
C ARG A 51 9.58 9.30 -0.32
N ALA A 52 10.80 8.87 -0.05
CA ALA A 52 11.07 7.63 0.70
C ALA A 52 10.37 7.61 2.07
N MET A 53 10.30 8.75 2.76
CA MET A 53 9.59 8.89 4.04
C MET A 53 8.07 8.64 3.91
N ASP A 54 7.46 9.12 2.84
CA ASP A 54 6.01 8.96 2.59
C ASP A 54 5.68 7.50 2.26
N ILE A 55 6.55 6.86 1.45
CA ILE A 55 6.48 5.43 1.15
C ILE A 55 6.61 4.60 2.44
N ALA A 56 7.53 4.97 3.34
CA ALA A 56 7.71 4.28 4.62
C ALA A 56 6.46 4.43 5.52
N LYS A 57 5.87 5.62 5.60
CA LYS A 57 4.61 5.86 6.33
C LYS A 57 3.47 4.97 5.81
N VAL A 58 3.29 4.93 4.48
CA VAL A 58 2.26 4.07 3.85
C VAL A 58 2.54 2.59 4.12
N THR A 59 3.78 2.15 3.95
CA THR A 59 4.19 0.76 4.21
C THR A 59 3.91 0.35 5.65
N CYS A 60 4.22 1.22 6.61
CA CYS A 60 3.91 1.00 8.03
C CYS A 60 2.39 0.88 8.27
N THR A 61 1.59 1.76 7.68
CA THR A 61 0.12 1.70 7.79
C THR A 61 -0.45 0.43 7.15
N VAL A 62 0.06 0.00 5.99
CA VAL A 62 -0.32 -1.28 5.34
C VAL A 62 0.03 -2.47 6.23
N ASN A 63 1.24 -2.49 6.79
CA ASN A 63 1.68 -3.55 7.68
C ASN A 63 0.80 -3.63 8.94
N SER A 64 0.50 -2.48 9.54
CA SER A 64 -0.40 -2.40 10.69
C SER A 64 -1.80 -2.91 10.33
N PHE A 65 -2.35 -2.58 9.17
CA PHE A 65 -3.69 -3.02 8.77
C PHE A 65 -3.78 -4.53 8.54
N LEU A 66 -2.77 -5.11 7.88
CA LEU A 66 -2.73 -6.55 7.59
C LEU A 66 -2.69 -7.38 8.88
N TRP A 67 -1.81 -7.01 9.80
CA TRP A 67 -1.54 -7.79 11.03
C TRP A 67 -2.32 -7.33 12.25
N ASP A 68 -3.19 -6.34 12.09
CA ASP A 68 -4.12 -6.02 13.16
C ASP A 68 -5.06 -7.19 13.43
N GLY A 69 -5.10 -7.64 14.68
CA GLY A 69 -5.89 -8.79 15.13
C GLY A 69 -5.34 -10.17 14.75
N SER A 70 -4.16 -10.29 14.13
CA SER A 70 -3.68 -11.55 13.52
C SER A 70 -3.03 -12.56 14.48
N GLY A 71 -3.13 -12.37 15.80
CA GLY A 71 -2.69 -13.37 16.80
C GLY A 71 -1.19 -13.71 16.81
N GLY A 72 -0.33 -12.94 16.12
CA GLY A 72 1.13 -13.04 16.23
C GLY A 72 1.86 -13.63 15.02
N PHE A 73 1.18 -14.33 14.10
CA PHE A 73 1.84 -14.83 12.88
C PHE A 73 1.93 -13.71 11.84
N ARG A 74 3.15 -13.18 11.62
CA ARG A 74 3.42 -12.10 10.65
C ARG A 74 4.33 -12.62 9.56
N VAL A 75 3.91 -12.40 8.31
CA VAL A 75 4.68 -12.75 7.12
C VAL A 75 5.32 -11.48 6.55
N PRO A 76 6.58 -11.52 6.06
CA PRO A 76 7.20 -10.38 5.40
C PRO A 76 6.35 -9.88 4.22
N LEU A 77 6.22 -8.55 4.07
CA LEU A 77 5.46 -7.95 2.96
C LEU A 77 6.01 -8.37 1.59
N GLN A 78 7.32 -8.62 1.50
CA GLN A 78 7.99 -9.11 0.30
C GLN A 78 7.48 -10.50 -0.11
N GLN A 79 7.20 -11.38 0.86
CA GLN A 79 6.61 -12.68 0.60
C GLN A 79 5.15 -12.53 0.13
N LEU A 80 4.39 -11.61 0.72
CA LEU A 80 3.02 -11.31 0.27
C LEU A 80 2.98 -10.70 -1.15
N ALA A 81 4.04 -10.02 -1.57
CA ALA A 81 4.16 -9.45 -2.91
C ALA A 81 4.39 -10.51 -4.00
N LEU A 82 4.84 -11.71 -3.62
CA LEU A 82 5.03 -12.80 -4.57
C LEU A 82 3.70 -13.24 -5.21
N PRO A 83 3.76 -13.82 -6.41
CA PRO A 83 2.59 -14.40 -7.03
C PRO A 83 2.06 -15.62 -6.28
N ARG A 84 0.76 -15.89 -6.44
CA ARG A 84 0.05 -16.97 -5.74
C ARG A 84 0.66 -18.35 -6.00
N ASN A 85 1.21 -18.56 -7.21
CA ASN A 85 1.92 -19.79 -7.56
C ASN A 85 3.24 -19.99 -6.78
N ARG A 86 3.77 -18.94 -6.13
CA ARG A 86 4.96 -18.98 -5.26
C ARG A 86 4.60 -18.79 -3.77
N GLY A 87 3.33 -18.98 -3.41
CA GLY A 87 2.87 -18.84 -2.03
C GLY A 87 2.71 -17.41 -1.52
N GLY A 88 2.66 -16.42 -2.42
CA GLY A 88 2.34 -15.02 -2.08
C GLY A 88 0.88 -14.66 -2.38
N LEU A 89 0.54 -13.37 -2.22
CA LEU A 89 -0.81 -12.84 -2.42
C LEU A 89 -0.90 -11.73 -3.48
N ASN A 90 0.17 -11.52 -4.26
CA ASN A 90 0.29 -10.43 -5.23
C ASN A 90 0.08 -9.03 -4.60
N LEU A 91 0.55 -8.81 -3.36
CA LEU A 91 0.46 -7.48 -2.74
C LEU A 91 1.30 -6.45 -3.53
N HIS A 92 0.69 -5.32 -3.89
CA HIS A 92 1.40 -4.23 -4.55
C HIS A 92 2.19 -3.40 -3.55
N LEU A 93 3.53 -3.53 -3.55
CA LEU A 93 4.38 -2.82 -2.60
C LEU A 93 4.48 -1.30 -2.91
N PRO A 94 4.28 -0.42 -1.90
CA PRO A 94 4.50 1.04 -1.98
C PRO A 94 5.75 1.46 -2.74
N ALA A 95 6.90 0.91 -2.38
CA ALA A 95 8.18 1.29 -2.98
C ALA A 95 8.30 0.89 -4.46
N ILE A 96 7.80 -0.30 -4.82
CA ILE A 96 7.93 -0.84 -6.18
C ILE A 96 7.01 -0.08 -7.14
N MET A 97 5.75 0.08 -6.76
CA MET A 97 4.76 0.76 -7.60
C MET A 97 5.06 2.25 -7.77
N ALA A 98 5.49 2.94 -6.71
CA ALA A 98 5.89 4.34 -6.83
C ALA A 98 7.04 4.52 -7.83
N LYS A 99 8.02 3.62 -7.81
CA LYS A 99 9.13 3.61 -8.77
C LYS A 99 8.65 3.27 -10.18
N ALA A 100 7.83 2.23 -10.33
CA ALA A 100 7.32 1.80 -11.63
C ALA A 100 6.49 2.90 -12.33
N LEU A 101 5.64 3.59 -11.59
CA LEU A 101 4.80 4.68 -12.11
C LEU A 101 5.63 5.90 -12.53
N LEU A 102 6.66 6.23 -11.74
CA LEU A 102 7.58 7.31 -12.09
C LEU A 102 8.38 6.97 -13.35
N THR A 103 8.86 5.73 -13.47
CA THR A 103 9.55 5.25 -14.68
C THR A 103 8.62 5.27 -15.90
N ASN A 104 7.37 4.80 -15.77
CA ASN A 104 6.43 4.82 -16.90
C ASN A 104 6.18 6.24 -17.41
N ARG A 105 6.04 7.20 -16.49
CA ARG A 105 5.85 8.62 -16.85
C ARG A 105 7.07 9.24 -17.53
N ILE A 106 8.28 8.80 -17.18
CA ILE A 106 9.52 9.28 -17.83
C ILE A 106 9.68 8.66 -19.23
N LEU A 107 9.22 7.42 -19.43
CA LEU A 107 9.31 6.71 -20.71
C LEU A 107 8.17 7.05 -21.69
N GLU A 108 7.04 7.55 -21.20
CA GLU A 108 5.93 8.08 -22.02
C GLU A 108 6.14 9.55 -22.46
N LEU A 109 7.37 10.08 -22.32
CA LEU A 109 7.86 11.34 -22.92
C LEU A 109 8.82 11.03 -24.07
#